data_AF-A0A955XTT1-F1
#
_entry.id   AF-A0A955XTT1-F1
#
_cell.length_a   1.000
_cell.length_b   1.000
_cell.length_c   1.000
_cell.angle_alpha   90.00
_cell.angle_beta   90.00
_cell.angle_gamma   90.00
#
_symmetry.space_group_name_H-M   'P 1'
#
loop_
_entity.id
_entity.type
_entity.pdbx_description
1 polymer ?
#
loop_
_entity_poly.entity_id
_entity_poly.type
_entity_poly.pdbx_seq_one_letter_code
_entity_poly.pdbx_strand_id
1 'polypeptide(L)'
;MTTTEVSGFPVRDVEFSVGDHTPRYWHSGRRAVTLFFNNLSTLFPHGERFFIRSVAKYRKQVRDPSLLSEVKAFTSQEAIHTREHQAYNDMLRAQGFDIDAIEETVARLLRLPKLTGPLRNRVSLAATAALEHWTGLLAHFVLTDSSV
;
A
#
# COMPACT_ATOMS: atom_id res chain seq x y z
N MET A 1 10.12 37.77 -5.02
CA MET A 1 9.21 36.74 -4.45
C MET A 1 9.77 35.40 -4.84
N THR A 2 10.45 34.73 -3.93
CA THR A 2 11.03 33.40 -4.14
C THR A 2 9.92 32.38 -4.05
N THR A 3 9.56 31.77 -5.16
CA THR A 3 8.72 30.56 -5.21
C THR A 3 9.44 29.49 -4.39
N THR A 4 8.92 29.20 -3.21
CA THR A 4 9.29 27.98 -2.49
C THR A 4 8.68 26.84 -3.31
N GLU A 5 9.49 26.17 -4.14
CA GLU A 5 9.10 24.84 -4.61
C GLU A 5 8.85 23.99 -3.37
N VAL A 6 7.58 23.68 -3.14
CA VAL A 6 7.21 22.69 -2.13
C VAL A 6 7.66 21.35 -2.71
N SER A 7 8.88 20.92 -2.36
CA SER A 7 9.36 19.59 -2.76
C SER A 7 8.37 18.55 -2.22
N GLY A 8 7.90 17.72 -3.14
CA GLY A 8 6.93 16.67 -2.90
C GLY A 8 6.61 16.01 -4.21
N PHE A 9 6.56 14.68 -4.23
CA PHE A 9 6.06 13.96 -5.40
C PHE A 9 4.54 14.16 -5.52
N PRO A 10 3.99 14.19 -6.74
CA PRO A 10 2.57 14.48 -6.95
C PRO A 10 1.70 13.39 -6.30
N VAL A 11 0.60 13.81 -5.67
CA VAL A 11 -0.49 12.93 -5.26
C VAL A 11 -1.40 12.70 -6.45
N ARG A 12 -1.57 11.45 -6.88
CA ARG A 12 -2.38 11.09 -8.04
C ARG A 12 -3.64 10.40 -7.57
N ASP A 13 -4.79 11.04 -7.81
CA ASP A 13 -6.09 10.43 -7.53
C ASP A 13 -6.50 9.59 -8.75
N VAL A 14 -6.10 8.32 -8.74
CA VAL A 14 -6.40 7.36 -9.81
C VAL A 14 -7.54 6.47 -9.34
N GLU A 15 -8.52 6.26 -10.22
CA GLU A 15 -9.60 5.30 -10.01
C GLU A 15 -9.48 4.17 -11.04
N PHE A 16 -9.37 2.93 -10.57
CA PHE A 16 -9.33 1.76 -11.44
C PHE A 16 -10.73 1.21 -11.68
N SER A 17 -11.05 0.95 -12.94
CA SER A 17 -12.32 0.33 -13.32
C SER A 17 -12.28 -1.19 -13.11
N VAL A 18 -12.52 -1.62 -11.87
CA VAL A 18 -12.67 -3.02 -11.45
C VAL A 18 -14.13 -3.31 -11.07
N GLY A 19 -14.56 -4.56 -11.16
CA GLY A 19 -15.95 -4.95 -10.91
C GLY A 19 -16.40 -6.17 -11.71
N ASP A 20 -17.71 -6.30 -11.94
CA ASP A 20 -18.34 -7.47 -12.57
C ASP A 20 -17.82 -7.75 -13.99
N HIS A 21 -17.36 -6.73 -14.72
CA HIS A 21 -16.76 -6.88 -16.05
C HIS A 21 -15.35 -7.47 -16.02
N THR A 22 -14.72 -7.55 -14.84
CA THR A 22 -13.35 -8.04 -14.70
C THR A 22 -13.35 -9.57 -14.69
N PRO A 23 -12.66 -10.24 -15.64
CA PRO A 23 -12.60 -11.69 -15.65
C PRO A 23 -11.95 -12.24 -14.36
N ARG A 24 -12.47 -13.37 -13.85
CA ARG A 24 -11.90 -14.03 -12.66
C ARG A 24 -10.40 -14.34 -12.79
N TYR A 25 -9.94 -14.60 -14.00
CA TYR A 25 -8.54 -14.80 -14.34
C TYR A 25 -8.10 -13.75 -15.37
N TRP A 26 -8.13 -12.48 -14.95
CA TRP A 26 -7.93 -11.29 -15.79
C TRP A 26 -6.58 -11.26 -16.54
N HIS A 27 -5.55 -11.95 -16.03
CA HIS A 27 -4.25 -11.99 -16.68
C HIS A 27 -4.20 -13.02 -17.83
N SER A 28 -4.97 -12.77 -18.90
CA SER A 28 -5.07 -13.64 -20.08
C SER A 28 -5.38 -15.11 -19.74
N GLY A 29 -6.21 -15.34 -18.71
CA GLY A 29 -6.55 -16.68 -18.23
C GLY A 29 -5.46 -17.38 -17.41
N ARG A 30 -4.28 -16.77 -17.22
CA ARG A 30 -3.18 -17.33 -16.43
C ARG A 30 -3.53 -17.32 -14.95
N ARG A 31 -4.07 -18.45 -14.46
CA ARG A 31 -4.56 -18.62 -13.08
C ARG A 31 -3.50 -18.30 -12.03
N ALA A 32 -2.29 -18.85 -12.16
CA ALA A 32 -1.23 -18.66 -11.17
C ALA A 32 -0.82 -17.19 -11.02
N VAL A 33 -0.67 -16.47 -12.14
CA VAL A 33 -0.30 -15.04 -12.14
C VAL A 33 -1.43 -14.19 -11.57
N THR A 34 -2.67 -14.45 -12.02
CA THR A 34 -3.85 -13.74 -11.49
C THR A 34 -3.95 -13.92 -9.98
N LEU A 35 -3.89 -15.16 -9.48
CA LEU A 35 -4.03 -15.44 -8.05
C LEU A 35 -2.87 -14.88 -7.23
N PHE A 36 -1.66 -14.81 -7.79
CA PHE A 36 -0.53 -14.15 -7.14
C PHE A 36 -0.83 -12.66 -6.87
N PHE A 37 -1.26 -11.92 -7.90
CA PHE A 37 -1.59 -10.49 -7.75
C PHE A 37 -2.86 -10.26 -6.93
N ASN A 38 -3.87 -11.12 -7.07
CA ASN A 38 -5.08 -11.07 -6.24
C ASN A 38 -4.71 -11.20 -4.75
N ASN A 39 -3.89 -12.20 -4.40
CA ASN A 39 -3.42 -12.37 -3.03
C ASN A 39 -2.58 -11.19 -2.56
N LEU A 40 -1.72 -10.64 -3.42
CA LEU A 40 -0.91 -9.48 -3.08
C LEU A 40 -1.80 -8.28 -2.70
N SER A 41 -2.88 -8.04 -3.46
CA SER A 41 -3.87 -6.98 -3.15
C SER A 41 -4.45 -7.08 -1.74
N THR A 42 -4.71 -8.29 -1.26
CA THR A 42 -5.29 -8.50 0.09
C THR A 42 -4.39 -8.03 1.24
N LEU A 43 -3.08 -7.92 1.01
CA LEU A 43 -2.12 -7.51 2.04
C LEU A 43 -2.14 -5.99 2.27
N PHE A 44 -2.43 -5.23 1.22
CA PHE A 44 -2.17 -3.78 1.19
C PHE A 44 -3.09 -2.96 2.10
N PRO A 45 -4.43 -3.14 2.14
CA PRO A 45 -5.28 -2.26 2.94
C PRO A 45 -4.89 -2.21 4.43
N HIS A 46 -4.47 -3.34 5.00
CA HIS A 46 -3.96 -3.36 6.37
C HIS A 46 -2.51 -2.87 6.48
N GLY A 47 -1.66 -3.19 5.49
CA GLY A 47 -0.28 -2.75 5.36
C GLY A 47 -0.13 -1.23 5.24
N GLU A 48 -0.86 -0.59 4.33
CA GLU A 48 -0.83 0.85 4.06
C GLU A 48 -1.38 1.63 5.26
N ARG A 49 -2.46 1.15 5.90
CA ARG A 49 -2.91 1.69 7.19
C ARG A 49 -1.83 1.56 8.27
N PHE A 50 -1.01 0.52 8.23
CA PHE A 50 0.15 0.38 9.10
C PHE A 50 1.27 1.36 8.71
N PHE A 51 1.54 1.59 7.43
CA PHE A 51 2.51 2.57 6.93
C PHE A 51 2.15 3.99 7.35
N ILE A 52 0.91 4.43 7.10
CA ILE A 52 0.40 5.73 7.50
C ILE A 52 0.57 5.93 9.01
N ARG A 53 0.16 4.94 9.82
CA ARG A 53 0.27 5.02 11.29
C ARG A 53 1.72 5.02 11.77
N SER A 54 2.63 4.32 11.10
CA SER A 54 4.04 4.27 11.50
C SER A 54 4.72 5.61 11.26
N VAL A 55 4.49 6.23 10.10
CA VAL A 55 5.05 7.54 9.72
C VAL A 55 4.42 8.66 10.54
N ALA A 56 3.10 8.65 10.73
CA ALA A 56 2.39 9.70 11.47
C ALA A 56 2.90 9.89 12.91
N LYS A 57 3.41 8.82 13.56
CA LYS A 57 4.01 8.90 14.90
C LYS A 57 5.25 9.79 14.96
N TYR A 58 5.98 9.92 13.86
CA TYR A 58 7.21 10.71 13.77
C TYR A 58 6.98 12.10 13.19
N ARG A 59 5.79 12.41 12.67
CA ARG A 59 5.44 13.71 12.06
C ARG A 59 5.85 14.90 12.93
N LYS A 60 5.62 14.85 14.25
CA LYS A 60 5.96 15.96 15.17
C LYS A 60 7.47 16.15 15.40
N GLN A 61 8.29 15.17 15.02
CA GLN A 61 9.74 15.20 15.13
C GLN A 61 10.41 15.71 13.83
N VAL A 62 9.68 15.73 12.71
CA VAL A 62 10.15 16.25 11.44
C VAL A 62 10.23 17.78 11.52
N ARG A 63 11.43 18.33 11.34
CA ARG A 63 11.69 19.78 11.36
C ARG A 63 11.89 20.38 9.98
N ASP A 64 12.32 19.56 9.04
CA ASP A 64 12.45 19.96 7.64
C ASP A 64 11.05 20.10 7.00
N PRO A 65 10.66 21.32 6.55
CA PRO A 65 9.40 21.54 5.87
C PRO A 65 9.22 20.70 4.60
N SER A 66 10.31 20.38 3.90
CA SER A 66 10.31 19.56 2.69
C SER A 66 9.91 18.13 3.02
N LEU A 67 10.60 17.50 3.96
CA LEU A 67 10.25 16.17 4.45
C LEU A 67 8.84 16.12 5.05
N LEU A 68 8.38 17.18 5.71
CA LEU A 68 7.01 17.24 6.24
C LEU A 68 5.96 17.26 5.11
N SER A 69 6.25 17.95 4.01
CA SER A 69 5.44 17.93 2.79
C SER A 69 5.39 16.53 2.17
N GLU A 70 6.55 15.88 2.03
CA GLU A 70 6.66 14.51 1.52
C GLU A 70 5.91 13.49 2.38
N VAL A 71 5.99 13.60 3.71
CA VAL A 71 5.20 12.77 4.64
C VAL A 71 3.69 12.94 4.41
N LYS A 72 3.24 14.17 4.13
CA LYS A 72 1.83 14.44 3.81
C LYS A 72 1.45 13.84 2.45
N ALA A 73 2.30 14.00 1.44
CA ALA A 73 2.09 13.44 0.11
C ALA A 73 2.02 11.90 0.15
N PHE A 74 2.97 11.26 0.82
CA PHE A 74 2.98 9.82 1.10
C PHE A 74 1.67 9.39 1.76
N THR A 75 1.27 10.02 2.87
CA THR A 75 0.03 9.66 3.58
C THR A 75 -1.21 9.76 2.69
N SER A 76 -1.23 10.72 1.77
CA SER A 76 -2.35 10.92 0.84
C SER A 76 -2.37 9.85 -0.25
N GLN A 77 -1.20 9.51 -0.81
CA GLN A 77 -1.04 8.43 -1.79
C GLN A 77 -1.44 7.07 -1.18
N GLU A 78 -0.98 6.75 0.02
CA GLU A 78 -1.33 5.51 0.71
C GLU A 78 -2.84 5.39 0.97
N ALA A 79 -3.52 6.50 1.29
CA ALA A 79 -4.96 6.48 1.47
C ALA A 79 -5.71 6.19 0.16
N ILE A 80 -5.22 6.72 -0.96
CA ILE A 80 -5.75 6.44 -2.31
C ILE A 80 -5.45 4.98 -2.69
N HIS A 81 -4.23 4.49 -2.50
CA HIS A 81 -3.89 3.08 -2.74
C HIS A 81 -4.78 2.13 -1.93
N THR A 82 -5.03 2.45 -0.65
CA THR A 82 -5.95 1.71 0.22
C THR A 82 -7.37 1.65 -0.34
N ARG A 83 -7.87 2.74 -0.93
CA ARG A 83 -9.19 2.78 -1.58
C ARG A 83 -9.23 1.83 -2.78
N GLU A 84 -8.22 1.90 -3.65
CA GLU A 84 -8.17 1.08 -4.86
C GLU A 84 -8.02 -0.41 -4.54
N HIS A 85 -7.19 -0.77 -3.56
CA HIS A 85 -7.08 -2.15 -3.10
C HIS A 85 -8.35 -2.66 -2.41
N GLN A 86 -9.11 -1.80 -1.73
CA GLN A 86 -10.42 -2.18 -1.19
C GLN A 86 -11.42 -2.47 -2.32
N ALA A 87 -11.53 -1.59 -3.33
CA ALA A 87 -12.38 -1.83 -4.48
C ALA A 87 -12.00 -3.13 -5.22
N TYR A 88 -10.70 -3.39 -5.37
CA TYR A 88 -10.20 -4.64 -5.94
C TYR A 88 -10.59 -5.85 -5.08
N ASN A 89 -10.40 -5.77 -3.77
CA ASN A 89 -10.73 -6.85 -2.84
C ASN A 89 -12.25 -7.11 -2.79
N ASP A 90 -13.09 -6.08 -2.90
CA ASP A 90 -14.54 -6.21 -2.97
C ASP A 90 -14.98 -6.92 -4.26
N MET A 91 -14.33 -6.62 -5.39
CA MET A 91 -14.51 -7.41 -6.61
C MET A 91 -14.13 -8.89 -6.38
N LEU A 92 -13.03 -9.19 -5.69
CA LEU A 92 -12.67 -10.58 -5.37
C LEU A 92 -13.69 -11.26 -4.46
N ARG A 93 -14.25 -10.55 -3.47
CA ARG A 93 -15.37 -11.04 -2.65
C ARG A 93 -16.56 -11.41 -3.53
N ALA A 94 -16.95 -10.54 -4.46
CA ALA A 94 -18.04 -10.80 -5.40
C ALA A 94 -17.76 -12.02 -6.32
N GLN A 95 -16.50 -12.30 -6.62
CA GLN A 95 -16.07 -13.50 -7.36
C GLN A 95 -15.99 -14.79 -6.50
N GLY A 96 -16.37 -14.70 -5.22
CA GLY A 96 -16.46 -15.83 -4.29
C GLY A 96 -15.13 -16.21 -3.61
N PHE A 97 -14.16 -15.29 -3.55
CA PHE A 97 -12.96 -15.49 -2.73
C PHE A 97 -13.23 -15.09 -1.28
N ASP A 98 -12.72 -15.87 -0.32
CA ASP A 98 -12.80 -15.57 1.11
C ASP A 98 -11.72 -14.55 1.50
N ILE A 99 -11.98 -13.29 1.16
CA ILE A 99 -11.06 -12.18 1.43
C ILE A 99 -11.02 -11.83 2.91
N ASP A 100 -12.13 -11.98 3.62
CA ASP A 100 -12.23 -11.61 5.03
C ASP A 100 -11.31 -12.45 5.91
N ALA A 101 -11.24 -13.77 5.66
CA ALA A 101 -10.29 -14.65 6.37
C ALA A 101 -8.82 -14.26 6.13
N ILE A 102 -8.49 -13.78 4.93
CA ILE A 102 -7.14 -13.33 4.58
C ILE A 102 -6.84 -12.00 5.27
N GLU A 103 -7.75 -11.02 5.17
CA GLU A 103 -7.59 -9.70 5.81
C GLU A 103 -7.46 -9.82 7.34
N GLU A 104 -8.22 -10.71 7.99
CA GLU A 104 -8.06 -11.02 9.42
C GLU A 104 -6.66 -11.55 9.77
N THR A 105 -6.13 -12.43 8.92
CA THR A 105 -4.79 -13.00 9.09
C THR A 105 -3.72 -11.92 8.97
N VAL A 106 -3.83 -11.06 7.96
CA VAL A 106 -2.91 -9.91 7.77
C VAL A 106 -2.99 -8.95 8.96
N ALA A 107 -4.21 -8.60 9.40
CA ALA A 107 -4.43 -7.73 10.53
C ALA A 107 -3.78 -8.28 11.82
N ARG A 108 -3.83 -9.60 12.03
CA ARG A 108 -3.19 -10.26 13.17
C ARG A 108 -1.67 -10.18 13.12
N LEU A 109 -1.06 -10.42 11.96
CA LEU A 109 0.39 -10.35 11.76
C LEU A 109 0.94 -8.94 12.04
N LEU A 110 0.25 -7.90 11.54
CA LEU A 110 0.68 -6.51 11.68
C LEU A 110 0.53 -5.93 13.09
N ARG A 111 -0.09 -6.66 14.04
CA ARG A 111 -0.19 -6.21 15.44
C ARG A 111 1.18 -6.10 16.13
N LEU A 112 2.17 -6.90 15.69
CA LEU A 112 3.51 -6.99 16.27
C LEU A 112 3.46 -7.12 17.81
N PRO A 113 2.72 -8.10 18.38
CA PRO A 113 2.39 -8.14 19.81
C PRO A 113 3.60 -8.27 20.73
N LYS A 114 4.75 -8.73 20.21
CA LYS A 114 6.01 -8.88 20.97
C LYS A 114 6.79 -7.57 21.14
N LEU A 115 6.39 -6.49 20.48
CA LEU A 115 7.08 -5.20 20.51
C LEU A 115 6.21 -4.15 21.21
N THR A 116 6.82 -3.36 22.09
CA THR A 116 6.13 -2.29 22.83
C THR A 116 6.92 -0.97 22.80
N GLY A 117 6.26 0.12 23.19
CA GLY A 117 6.90 1.42 23.41
C GLY A 117 7.68 1.99 22.20
N PRO A 118 8.79 2.70 22.46
CA PRO A 118 9.61 3.32 21.40
C PRO A 118 10.21 2.31 20.41
N LEU A 119 10.56 1.11 20.85
CA LEU A 119 11.11 0.06 19.98
C LEU A 119 10.10 -0.35 18.91
N ARG A 120 8.84 -0.58 19.31
CA ARG A 120 7.75 -0.88 18.37
C ARG A 120 7.63 0.20 17.30
N ASN A 121 7.71 1.47 17.68
CA ASN A 121 7.58 2.59 16.74
C ASN A 121 8.73 2.59 15.72
N ARG A 122 9.97 2.40 16.17
CA ARG A 122 11.16 2.37 15.30
C ARG A 122 11.10 1.19 14.33
N VAL A 123 10.77 0.01 14.84
CA VAL A 123 10.61 -1.20 14.00
C VAL A 123 9.46 -1.02 13.02
N SER A 124 8.35 -0.39 13.42
CA SER A 124 7.22 -0.16 12.50
C SER A 124 7.61 0.77 11.35
N LEU A 125 8.37 1.83 11.64
CA LEU A 125 8.87 2.75 10.61
C LEU A 125 9.89 2.06 9.69
N ALA A 126 10.83 1.29 10.25
CA ALA A 126 11.80 0.52 9.46
C ALA A 126 11.12 -0.52 8.56
N ALA A 127 10.12 -1.24 9.08
CA ALA A 127 9.33 -2.18 8.30
C ALA A 127 8.55 -1.49 7.18
N THR A 128 7.99 -0.30 7.45
CA THR A 128 7.33 0.53 6.43
C THR A 128 8.29 0.89 5.31
N ALA A 129 9.47 1.42 5.65
CA ALA A 129 10.47 1.78 4.64
C ALA A 129 10.92 0.57 3.81
N ALA A 130 11.14 -0.59 4.45
CA ALA A 130 11.57 -1.80 3.77
C ALA A 130 10.48 -2.37 2.84
N LEU A 131 9.24 -2.43 3.32
CA LEU A 131 8.12 -2.94 2.54
C LEU A 131 7.80 -2.01 1.36
N GLU A 132 7.80 -0.70 1.59
CA GLU A 132 7.54 0.28 0.52
C GLU A 132 8.66 0.31 -0.52
N HIS A 133 9.91 0.12 -0.10
CA HIS A 133 11.00 -0.04 -1.03
C HIS A 133 10.83 -1.30 -1.89
N TRP A 134 10.43 -2.41 -1.28
CA TRP A 134 10.21 -3.67 -2.00
C TRP A 134 9.03 -3.59 -2.97
N THR A 135 7.90 -3.01 -2.57
CA THR A 135 6.73 -2.80 -3.45
C THR A 135 7.05 -1.83 -4.58
N GLY A 136 7.81 -0.77 -4.30
CA GLY A 136 8.31 0.16 -5.31
C GLY A 136 9.21 -0.54 -6.35
N LEU A 137 10.12 -1.41 -5.91
CA LEU A 137 10.95 -2.22 -6.82
C LEU A 137 10.12 -3.22 -7.63
N LEU A 138 9.14 -3.87 -7.01
CA LEU A 138 8.23 -4.79 -7.71
C LEU A 138 7.44 -4.06 -8.80
N ALA A 139 6.87 -2.90 -8.48
CA ALA A 139 6.13 -2.07 -9.43
C ALA A 139 7.05 -1.60 -10.56
N HIS A 140 8.26 -1.15 -10.24
CA HIS A 140 9.24 -0.76 -11.25
C HIS A 140 9.56 -1.91 -12.19
N PHE A 141 9.83 -3.10 -11.65
CA PHE A 141 10.12 -4.31 -12.43
C PHE A 141 8.95 -4.65 -13.37
N VAL A 142 7.74 -4.75 -12.85
CA VAL A 142 6.54 -5.09 -13.64
C VAL A 142 6.22 -4.05 -14.73
N LEU A 143 6.49 -2.78 -14.48
CA LEU A 143 6.17 -1.70 -15.43
C LEU A 143 7.26 -1.42 -16.47
N THR A 144 8.49 -1.89 -16.25
CA THR A 144 9.63 -1.58 -17.13
C THR A 144 10.22 -2.79 -17.84
N ASP A 145 10.05 -3.99 -17.29
CA ASP A 145 10.53 -5.22 -17.91
C ASP A 145 9.50 -5.73 -18.92
N SER A 146 9.86 -5.69 -20.21
CA SER A 146 9.01 -6.15 -21.31
C SER A 146 8.89 -7.66 -21.44
N SER A 147 9.60 -8.43 -20.61
CA SER A 147 9.59 -9.89 -20.62
C SER A 147 8.55 -10.52 -19.67
N VAL A 148 7.89 -9.72 -18.83
CA VAL A 148 6.95 -10.17 -17.78
C VAL A 148 5.50 -10.04 -18.22
#